data_AF-A0A2N7VM85-F1
#
_entry.id   AF-A0A2N7VM85-F1
#
_cell.length_a   1.000
_cell.length_b   1.000
_cell.length_c   1.000
_cell.angle_alpha   90.00
_cell.angle_beta   90.00
_cell.angle_gamma   90.00
#
_symmetry.space_group_name_H-M   'P 1'
#
loop_
_entity.id
_entity.type
_entity.pdbx_description
1 polymer ?
#
loop_
_entity_poly.entity_id
_entity_poly.type
_entity_poly.pdbx_seq_one_letter_code
_entity_poly.pdbx_strand_id
1 'polypeptide(L)'
;MQAGTKLNDSSLEHRLAEIVASVRFSDLPSELVSTIQLFALDTLGVIGGAARAPGISELLLALGDLGSTGCATVLLDGSLASPEMAALVNAAAAHSLDFDDQHDPARIHAFCVVLPTVLATAQAKNRLLVQAAGCSPTDQSDGSDPHPAYQPVSGPDFLRATALGVEIFSRLGLACPGLLNTGWHPTTLLGCIAGAASSSAVLGLDTDATHHAMALAYAQASGTNQPIHDGALAKRIGPGFAARSAVTAAFLARRGITGPTRYLTGTAGLFQLYGNGDVRADILENFGLDWETLRLSMKPFPCCRCTHTVTELGQNFRSEGLRADEIESGVIELSDTNVRIVGSQFDPNHPQPTVHAQFNAAYTFANALDRGVVGIDDFSAESVRRPAVAWASKVSTVPAADMNPSAVAPARVRLRLKNGNELVKVLWTIKGSPENRLTVDEIRAKFADCLRYGFGSSERSIDDLINQVTTLEGCTDLEKVIQAFARTRSS
;
A
#
# COMPACT_ATOMS: atom_id res chain seq x y z
N MET A 1 18.29 17.12 35.18
CA MET A 1 17.57 15.84 35.37
C MET A 1 16.28 16.13 36.11
N GLN A 2 15.19 16.40 35.38
CA GLN A 2 13.84 16.35 35.94
C GLN A 2 13.29 14.97 35.66
N ALA A 3 12.65 14.38 36.67
CA ALA A 3 11.99 13.09 36.61
C ALA A 3 11.08 13.02 35.38
N GLY A 4 11.26 11.97 34.57
CA GLY A 4 10.40 11.71 33.41
C GLY A 4 8.96 11.72 33.87
N THR A 5 8.14 12.58 33.27
CA THR A 5 6.70 12.59 33.46
C THR A 5 6.21 11.17 33.16
N LYS A 6 5.79 10.43 34.19
CA LYS A 6 5.21 9.10 33.98
C LYS A 6 4.09 9.23 32.94
N LEU A 7 4.10 8.33 31.96
CA LEU A 7 2.99 8.26 31.00
C LEU A 7 1.70 8.05 31.79
N ASN A 8 0.61 8.65 31.31
CA ASN A 8 -0.68 8.40 31.90
C ASN A 8 -1.21 7.08 31.31
N ASP A 9 -1.23 6.04 32.13
CA ASP A 9 -1.63 4.68 31.79
C ASP A 9 -3.06 4.61 31.18
N SER A 10 -3.90 5.63 31.40
CA SER A 10 -5.25 5.71 30.84
C SER A 10 -5.38 6.46 29.51
N SER A 11 -4.30 7.01 28.95
CA SER A 11 -4.35 7.80 27.71
C SER A 11 -4.54 6.91 26.47
N LEU A 12 -5.16 7.46 25.42
CA LEU A 12 -5.35 6.76 24.14
C LEU A 12 -3.99 6.30 23.56
N GLU A 13 -3.01 7.19 23.60
CA GLU A 13 -1.66 6.95 23.10
C GLU A 13 -0.95 5.80 23.83
N HIS A 14 -1.05 5.78 25.17
CA HIS A 14 -0.46 4.71 25.98
C HIS A 14 -1.16 3.37 25.75
N ARG A 15 -2.50 3.36 25.68
CA ARG A 15 -3.28 2.14 25.39
C ARG A 15 -2.97 1.56 24.01
N LEU A 16 -2.76 2.39 23.00
CA LEU A 16 -2.29 1.93 21.69
C LEU A 16 -0.92 1.26 21.78
N ALA A 17 0.01 1.86 22.54
CA ALA A 17 1.33 1.28 22.74
C ALA A 17 1.29 -0.04 23.53
N GLU A 18 0.40 -0.13 24.53
CA GLU A 18 0.19 -1.35 25.32
C GLU A 18 -0.35 -2.48 24.44
N ILE A 19 -1.31 -2.19 23.56
CA ILE A 19 -1.82 -3.16 22.59
C ILE A 19 -0.70 -3.71 21.71
N VAL A 20 0.14 -2.83 21.17
CA VAL A 20 1.27 -3.23 20.31
C VAL A 20 2.27 -4.11 21.07
N ALA A 21 2.53 -3.82 22.34
CA ALA A 21 3.45 -4.57 23.17
C ALA A 21 2.87 -5.92 23.66
N SER A 22 1.55 -6.03 23.83
CA SER A 22 0.88 -7.16 24.50
C SER A 22 0.28 -8.20 23.58
N VAL A 23 -0.22 -7.82 22.40
CA VAL A 23 -0.84 -8.76 21.44
C VAL A 23 0.20 -9.79 20.99
N ARG A 24 -0.19 -11.06 20.96
CA ARG A 24 0.64 -12.18 20.51
C ARG A 24 0.11 -12.72 19.18
N PHE A 25 0.97 -13.42 18.45
CA PHE A 25 0.56 -14.10 17.22
C PHE A 25 -0.61 -15.06 17.45
N SER A 26 -0.61 -15.79 18.59
CA SER A 26 -1.68 -16.73 18.96
C SER A 26 -3.06 -16.08 19.18
N ASP A 27 -3.10 -14.75 19.30
CA ASP A 27 -4.33 -14.00 19.51
C ASP A 27 -4.96 -13.58 18.15
N LEU A 28 -4.25 -13.80 17.02
CA LEU A 28 -4.74 -13.44 15.70
C LEU A 28 -5.70 -14.51 15.14
N PRO A 29 -6.86 -14.12 14.58
CA PRO A 29 -7.72 -15.04 13.87
C PRO A 29 -7.04 -15.65 12.63
N SER A 30 -7.33 -16.91 12.31
CA SER A 30 -6.75 -17.58 11.14
C SER A 30 -7.09 -16.88 9.81
N GLU A 31 -8.31 -16.34 9.70
CA GLU A 31 -8.74 -15.56 8.52
C GLU A 31 -7.88 -14.30 8.33
N LEU A 32 -7.53 -13.62 9.42
CA LEU A 32 -6.65 -12.46 9.39
C LEU A 32 -5.24 -12.85 8.93
N VAL A 33 -4.71 -13.96 9.44
CA VAL A 33 -3.41 -14.49 9.02
C VAL A 33 -3.39 -14.76 7.50
N SER A 34 -4.37 -15.50 6.99
CA SER A 34 -4.47 -15.78 5.55
C SER A 34 -4.65 -14.51 4.72
N THR A 35 -5.44 -13.54 5.21
CA THR A 35 -5.62 -12.25 4.55
C THR A 35 -4.31 -11.47 4.45
N ILE A 36 -3.54 -11.41 5.53
CA ILE A 36 -2.24 -10.73 5.55
C ILE A 36 -1.26 -11.39 4.57
N GLN A 37 -1.24 -12.72 4.48
CA GLN A 37 -0.39 -13.43 3.51
C GLN A 37 -0.76 -13.07 2.06
N LEU A 38 -2.06 -12.97 1.74
CA LEU A 38 -2.51 -12.59 0.41
C LEU A 38 -2.16 -11.13 0.07
N PHE A 39 -2.33 -10.19 1.01
CA PHE A 39 -1.92 -8.80 0.81
C PHE A 39 -0.40 -8.64 0.76
N ALA A 40 0.35 -9.46 1.50
CA ALA A 40 1.80 -9.50 1.41
C ALA A 40 2.25 -9.97 0.02
N LEU A 41 1.60 -11.02 -0.51
CA LEU A 41 1.83 -11.49 -1.87
C LEU A 41 1.54 -10.39 -2.89
N ASP A 42 0.37 -9.75 -2.80
CA ASP A 42 -0.02 -8.63 -3.66
C ASP A 42 1.01 -7.49 -3.66
N THR A 43 1.41 -7.05 -2.48
CA THR A 43 2.35 -5.94 -2.30
C THR A 43 3.73 -6.26 -2.85
N LEU A 44 4.24 -7.48 -2.61
CA LEU A 44 5.50 -7.93 -3.19
C LEU A 44 5.40 -7.98 -4.72
N GLY A 45 4.29 -8.49 -5.26
CA GLY A 45 4.00 -8.45 -6.69
C GLY A 45 4.10 -7.02 -7.23
N VAL A 46 3.35 -6.08 -6.65
CA VAL A 46 3.36 -4.66 -7.06
C VAL A 46 4.75 -4.03 -6.97
N ILE A 47 5.53 -4.32 -5.93
CA ILE A 47 6.94 -3.88 -5.82
C ILE A 47 7.73 -4.38 -7.03
N GLY A 48 7.65 -5.68 -7.36
CA GLY A 48 8.36 -6.22 -8.51
C GLY A 48 7.89 -5.62 -9.82
N GLY A 49 6.58 -5.49 -10.03
CA GLY A 49 6.00 -4.85 -11.21
C GLY A 49 6.41 -3.38 -11.38
N ALA A 50 6.75 -2.70 -10.28
CA ALA A 50 7.18 -1.31 -10.28
C ALA A 50 8.63 -1.10 -10.75
N ALA A 51 9.40 -2.14 -11.07
CA ALA A 51 10.81 -2.03 -11.46
C ALA A 51 11.07 -1.00 -12.59
N ARG A 52 10.09 -0.79 -13.48
CA ARG A 52 10.14 0.16 -14.59
C ARG A 52 9.17 1.32 -14.45
N ALA A 53 8.61 1.53 -13.25
CA ALA A 53 7.67 2.61 -13.02
C ALA A 53 8.37 3.98 -13.03
N PRO A 54 7.73 5.03 -13.58
CA PRO A 54 8.26 6.39 -13.52
C PRO A 54 8.66 6.82 -12.11
N GLY A 55 9.87 7.38 -11.97
CA GLY A 55 10.47 7.86 -10.72
C GLY A 55 11.32 6.85 -9.97
N ILE A 56 11.25 5.56 -10.31
CA ILE A 56 12.03 4.51 -9.61
C ILE A 56 13.52 4.59 -9.92
N SER A 57 13.89 4.74 -11.20
CA SER A 57 15.29 4.92 -11.59
C SER A 57 15.94 6.13 -10.93
N GLU A 58 15.21 7.25 -10.90
CA GLU A 58 15.64 8.51 -10.32
C GLU A 58 15.81 8.38 -8.80
N LEU A 59 14.88 7.67 -8.15
CA LEU A 59 14.97 7.37 -6.73
C LEU A 59 16.22 6.53 -6.40
N LEU A 60 16.48 5.46 -7.16
CA LEU A 60 17.65 4.60 -6.94
C LEU A 60 18.97 5.36 -7.16
N LEU A 61 19.05 6.19 -8.21
CA LEU A 61 20.23 7.03 -8.47
C LEU A 61 20.47 8.04 -7.34
N ALA A 62 19.41 8.74 -6.90
CA ALA A 62 19.51 9.70 -5.80
C ALA A 62 19.99 9.05 -4.49
N LEU A 63 19.66 7.78 -4.25
CA LEU A 63 20.17 7.03 -3.10
C LEU A 63 21.63 6.62 -3.25
N GLY A 64 22.05 6.28 -4.46
CA GLY A 64 23.46 6.08 -4.81
C GLY A 64 24.30 7.32 -4.48
N ASP A 65 23.82 8.51 -4.86
CA ASP A 65 24.50 9.78 -4.60
C ASP A 65 24.64 10.11 -3.10
N LEU A 66 23.68 9.71 -2.28
CA LEU A 66 23.71 9.90 -0.82
C LEU A 66 24.61 8.89 -0.09
N GLY A 67 25.10 7.85 -0.78
CA GLY A 67 25.96 6.83 -0.19
C GLY A 67 25.23 5.94 0.82
N SER A 68 24.29 5.12 0.35
CA SER A 68 23.61 4.16 1.23
C SER A 68 24.44 2.88 1.42
N THR A 69 24.86 2.59 2.66
CA THR A 69 25.36 1.26 3.05
C THR A 69 24.51 0.74 4.21
N GLY A 70 24.32 -0.57 4.31
CA GLY A 70 23.58 -1.12 5.44
C GLY A 70 23.32 -2.61 5.36
N CYS A 71 22.13 -3.02 5.78
CA CYS A 71 21.78 -4.43 6.01
C CYS A 71 20.41 -4.81 5.50
N ALA A 72 19.62 -3.84 5.04
CA ALA A 72 18.30 -4.09 4.51
C ALA A 72 18.35 -4.04 2.98
N THR A 73 17.58 -4.92 2.36
CA THR A 73 17.56 -5.11 0.92
C THR A 73 16.64 -4.11 0.25
N VAL A 74 17.15 -3.38 -0.73
CA VAL A 74 16.32 -2.75 -1.75
C VAL A 74 15.80 -3.85 -2.67
N LEU A 75 14.50 -4.14 -2.59
CA LEU A 75 13.90 -5.31 -3.25
C LEU A 75 13.98 -5.21 -4.77
N LEU A 76 14.05 -4.01 -5.33
CA LEU A 76 14.10 -3.80 -6.78
C LEU A 76 15.39 -4.28 -7.43
N ASP A 77 16.55 -3.99 -6.84
CA ASP A 77 17.87 -4.24 -7.44
C ASP A 77 18.78 -5.15 -6.60
N GLY A 78 18.41 -5.43 -5.36
CA GLY A 78 19.17 -6.27 -4.44
C GLY A 78 20.31 -5.57 -3.73
N SER A 79 20.50 -4.27 -3.95
CA SER A 79 21.47 -3.47 -3.22
C SER A 79 21.13 -3.43 -1.72
N LEU A 80 22.14 -3.22 -0.89
CA LEU A 80 21.98 -3.07 0.55
C LEU A 80 22.03 -1.62 0.95
N ALA A 81 21.02 -1.18 1.71
CA ALA A 81 20.93 0.16 2.26
C ALA A 81 20.74 0.11 3.78
N SER A 82 20.82 1.28 4.42
CA SER A 82 20.36 1.40 5.80
C SER A 82 18.85 1.06 5.87
N PRO A 83 18.38 0.49 6.99
CA PRO A 83 17.00 -0.01 7.11
C PRO A 83 15.93 1.01 6.71
N GLU A 84 16.08 2.25 7.14
CA GLU A 84 15.15 3.34 6.85
C GLU A 84 15.15 3.73 5.37
N MET A 85 16.29 3.59 4.67
CA MET A 85 16.39 3.90 3.24
C MET A 85 15.89 2.73 2.38
N ALA A 86 16.15 1.48 2.76
CA ALA A 86 15.53 0.32 2.12
C ALA A 86 14.00 0.36 2.25
N ALA A 87 13.49 0.68 3.45
CA ALA A 87 12.06 0.87 3.68
C ALA A 87 11.49 1.98 2.78
N LEU A 88 12.20 3.10 2.62
CA LEU A 88 11.79 4.19 1.73
C LEU A 88 11.60 3.73 0.29
N VAL A 89 12.59 3.04 -0.28
CA VAL A 89 12.53 2.59 -1.69
C VAL A 89 11.43 1.57 -1.89
N ASN A 90 11.39 0.56 -1.02
CA ASN A 90 10.45 -0.53 -1.15
C ASN A 90 9.01 -0.04 -1.01
N ALA A 91 8.76 0.93 -0.12
CA ALA A 91 7.45 1.57 0.01
C ALA A 91 7.09 2.49 -1.17
N ALA A 92 8.06 3.23 -1.71
CA ALA A 92 7.84 4.01 -2.93
C ALA A 92 7.50 3.08 -4.12
N ALA A 93 8.20 1.95 -4.25
CA ALA A 93 7.93 0.95 -5.27
C ALA A 93 6.52 0.35 -5.13
N ALA A 94 6.14 -0.03 -3.91
CA ALA A 94 4.83 -0.58 -3.61
C ALA A 94 3.67 0.36 -4.00
N HIS A 95 3.89 1.67 -4.04
CA HIS A 95 2.86 2.65 -4.39
C HIS A 95 3.03 3.30 -5.78
N SER A 96 4.02 2.87 -6.56
CA SER A 96 4.38 3.52 -7.83
C SER A 96 3.44 3.22 -8.98
N LEU A 97 2.72 2.10 -8.95
CA LEU A 97 1.79 1.72 -10.02
C LEU A 97 0.35 2.12 -9.74
N ASP A 98 0.06 2.71 -8.57
CA ASP A 98 -1.31 2.89 -8.05
C ASP A 98 -2.11 1.57 -8.04
N PHE A 99 -1.43 0.45 -7.78
CA PHE A 99 -1.96 -0.92 -7.91
C PHE A 99 -2.03 -1.69 -6.59
N ASP A 100 -1.63 -1.04 -5.51
CA ASP A 100 -1.64 -1.53 -4.14
C ASP A 100 -3.04 -1.51 -3.50
N ASP A 101 -3.11 -2.01 -2.26
CA ASP A 101 -4.33 -2.09 -1.46
C ASP A 101 -4.91 -0.71 -1.12
N GLN A 102 -6.17 -0.69 -0.68
CA GLN A 102 -6.79 0.53 -0.16
C GLN A 102 -7.84 0.22 0.90
N HIS A 103 -7.85 0.96 1.99
CA HIS A 103 -9.01 1.01 2.89
C HIS A 103 -9.99 2.08 2.38
N ASP A 104 -11.05 1.66 1.69
CA ASP A 104 -11.91 2.60 0.94
C ASP A 104 -12.51 3.72 1.81
N PRO A 105 -13.08 3.46 3.00
CA PRO A 105 -13.58 4.51 3.89
C PRO A 105 -12.48 5.37 4.53
N ALA A 106 -11.34 4.78 4.86
CA ALA A 106 -10.25 5.46 5.58
C ALA A 106 -9.30 6.22 4.64
N ARG A 107 -9.41 5.98 3.33
CA ARG A 107 -8.63 6.61 2.27
C ARG A 107 -7.12 6.47 2.47
N ILE A 108 -6.70 5.30 2.95
CA ILE A 108 -5.28 4.94 3.13
C ILE A 108 -4.91 3.76 2.23
N HIS A 109 -3.62 3.63 1.96
CA HIS A 109 -2.99 2.46 1.36
C HIS A 109 -2.05 1.86 2.42
N ALA A 110 -2.37 0.68 2.96
CA ALA A 110 -1.78 0.23 4.21
C ALA A 110 -0.49 -0.58 4.00
N PHE A 111 -0.52 -1.59 3.14
CA PHE A 111 0.60 -2.51 3.00
C PHE A 111 1.81 -1.89 2.31
N CYS A 112 1.60 -0.88 1.44
CA CYS A 112 2.69 -0.16 0.81
C CYS A 112 3.60 0.58 1.79
N VAL A 113 3.14 0.85 3.02
CA VAL A 113 3.99 1.37 4.12
C VAL A 113 4.41 0.24 5.05
N VAL A 114 3.44 -0.53 5.56
CA VAL A 114 3.67 -1.48 6.66
C VAL A 114 4.63 -2.60 6.27
N LEU A 115 4.43 -3.24 5.11
CA LEU A 115 5.23 -4.39 4.71
C LEU A 115 6.71 -4.03 4.48
N PRO A 116 7.06 -2.98 3.71
CA PRO A 116 8.43 -2.50 3.59
C PRO A 116 9.10 -2.15 4.93
N THR A 117 8.37 -1.50 5.83
CA THR A 117 8.86 -1.16 7.17
C THR A 117 9.16 -2.41 8.00
N VAL A 118 8.27 -3.40 8.01
CA VAL A 118 8.47 -4.66 8.73
C VAL A 118 9.67 -5.43 8.18
N LEU A 119 9.77 -5.60 6.85
CA LEU A 119 10.89 -6.31 6.21
C LEU A 119 12.24 -5.65 6.56
N ALA A 120 12.35 -4.34 6.39
CA ALA A 120 13.60 -3.63 6.67
C ALA A 120 13.97 -3.66 8.16
N THR A 121 12.98 -3.53 9.05
CA THR A 121 13.19 -3.63 10.50
C THR A 121 13.63 -5.04 10.90
N ALA A 122 13.08 -6.06 10.25
CA ALA A 122 13.43 -7.45 10.53
C ALA A 122 14.89 -7.76 10.17
N GLN A 123 15.34 -7.35 8.98
CA GLN A 123 16.74 -7.49 8.57
C GLN A 123 17.70 -6.74 9.51
N ALA A 124 17.30 -5.54 9.94
CA ALA A 124 18.06 -4.75 10.91
C ALA A 124 18.16 -5.44 12.28
N LYS A 125 17.05 -5.99 12.79
CA LYS A 125 17.03 -6.75 14.04
C LYS A 125 17.90 -8.00 13.93
N ASN A 126 17.79 -8.76 12.86
CA ASN A 126 18.62 -9.94 12.62
C ASN A 126 20.12 -9.59 12.63
N ARG A 127 20.53 -8.48 11.98
CA ARG A 127 21.93 -8.02 12.03
C ARG A 127 22.36 -7.62 13.45
N LEU A 128 21.51 -6.93 14.21
CA LEU A 128 21.82 -6.59 15.60
C LEU A 128 22.01 -7.84 16.47
N LEU A 129 21.22 -8.89 16.25
CA LEU A 129 21.38 -10.18 16.94
C LEU A 129 22.71 -10.85 16.58
N VAL A 130 23.10 -10.88 15.30
CA VAL A 130 24.42 -11.41 14.87
C VAL A 130 25.56 -10.65 15.54
N GLN A 131 25.49 -9.31 15.55
CA GLN A 131 26.50 -8.47 16.22
C GLN A 131 26.57 -8.74 17.73
N ALA A 132 25.44 -8.93 18.39
CA ALA A 132 25.39 -9.23 19.82
C ALA A 132 25.91 -10.65 20.15
N ALA A 133 25.73 -11.61 19.25
CA ALA A 133 26.23 -12.98 19.38
C ALA A 133 27.73 -13.13 19.07
N GLY A 134 28.37 -12.11 18.49
CA GLY A 134 29.79 -12.16 18.12
C GLY A 134 30.10 -13.06 16.92
N CYS A 135 29.09 -13.48 16.16
CA CYS A 135 29.24 -14.32 14.96
C CYS A 135 29.56 -13.47 13.72
N SER A 136 30.35 -13.99 12.78
CA SER A 136 30.53 -13.32 11.49
C SER A 136 29.26 -13.45 10.63
N PRO A 137 28.83 -12.43 9.88
CA PRO A 137 27.73 -12.56 8.91
C PRO A 137 27.98 -13.64 7.84
N THR A 138 29.23 -14.05 7.67
CA THR A 138 29.68 -15.05 6.69
C THR A 138 29.80 -16.47 7.26
N ASP A 139 29.55 -16.68 8.56
CA ASP A 139 29.52 -18.02 9.16
C ASP A 139 28.20 -18.71 8.82
N GLN A 140 27.97 -18.96 7.53
CA GLN A 140 27.11 -20.04 7.07
C GLN A 140 27.92 -21.34 7.09
N SER A 141 28.47 -21.71 8.25
CA SER A 141 29.12 -23.01 8.41
C SER A 141 28.08 -24.06 8.80
N ASP A 142 27.94 -25.05 7.92
CA ASP A 142 27.74 -26.47 8.21
C ASP A 142 26.51 -26.96 9.01
N GLY A 143 25.45 -26.19 9.20
CA GLY A 143 24.22 -26.75 9.78
C GLY A 143 24.40 -27.32 11.19
N SER A 144 25.44 -26.90 11.91
CA SER A 144 25.50 -27.01 13.37
C SER A 144 24.52 -26.03 14.01
N ASP A 145 23.90 -26.46 15.11
CA ASP A 145 22.78 -25.78 15.77
C ASP A 145 23.02 -24.27 15.97
N PRO A 146 22.07 -23.39 15.61
CA PRO A 146 22.22 -21.96 15.80
C PRO A 146 22.46 -21.63 17.28
N HIS A 147 23.33 -20.65 17.55
CA HIS A 147 23.59 -20.18 18.90
C HIS A 147 22.25 -19.85 19.60
N PRO A 148 21.98 -20.34 20.83
CA PRO A 148 20.66 -20.26 21.47
C PRO A 148 20.12 -18.84 21.74
N ALA A 149 20.92 -17.80 21.46
CA ALA A 149 20.56 -16.39 21.57
C ALA A 149 20.17 -15.74 20.22
N TYR A 150 20.40 -16.42 19.09
CA TYR A 150 20.01 -15.96 17.77
C TYR A 150 18.63 -16.54 17.42
N GLN A 151 17.60 -15.73 17.60
CA GLN A 151 16.25 -16.02 17.10
C GLN A 151 15.92 -15.00 16.00
N PRO A 152 16.05 -15.38 14.71
CA PRO A 152 15.71 -14.48 13.63
C PRO A 152 14.22 -14.14 13.68
N VAL A 153 13.84 -13.02 13.08
CA VAL A 153 12.43 -12.65 12.93
C VAL A 153 11.70 -13.74 12.17
N SER A 154 10.75 -14.38 12.83
CA SER A 154 9.95 -15.46 12.27
C SER A 154 8.77 -14.93 11.46
N GLY A 155 8.10 -15.80 10.71
CA GLY A 155 6.86 -15.45 10.03
C GLY A 155 5.70 -15.10 10.98
N PRO A 156 5.52 -15.78 12.12
CA PRO A 156 4.62 -15.32 13.19
C PRO A 156 4.92 -13.89 13.68
N ASP A 157 6.19 -13.51 13.84
CA ASP A 157 6.57 -12.15 14.21
C ASP A 157 6.19 -11.14 13.12
N PHE A 158 6.43 -11.49 11.85
CA PHE A 158 6.02 -10.70 10.68
C PHE A 158 4.51 -10.51 10.65
N LEU A 159 3.74 -11.59 10.70
CA LEU A 159 2.27 -11.59 10.63
C LEU A 159 1.68 -10.74 11.75
N ARG A 160 2.21 -10.87 12.97
CA ARG A 160 1.82 -10.05 14.13
C ARG A 160 2.11 -8.57 13.92
N ALA A 161 3.33 -8.22 13.52
CA ALA A 161 3.72 -6.83 13.34
C ALA A 161 2.91 -6.17 12.21
N THR A 162 2.66 -6.89 11.12
CA THR A 162 1.82 -6.42 10.01
C THR A 162 0.37 -6.24 10.43
N ALA A 163 -0.22 -7.20 11.17
CA ALA A 163 -1.59 -7.08 11.68
C ALA A 163 -1.78 -5.81 12.52
N LEU A 164 -0.91 -5.58 13.50
CA LEU A 164 -0.97 -4.41 14.38
C LEU A 164 -0.79 -3.10 13.61
N GLY A 165 0.17 -3.07 12.69
CA GLY A 165 0.44 -1.91 11.85
C GLY A 165 -0.75 -1.50 11.00
N VAL A 166 -1.27 -2.45 10.21
CA VAL A 166 -2.39 -2.22 9.30
C VAL A 166 -3.64 -1.84 10.08
N GLU A 167 -3.90 -2.49 11.20
CA GLU A 167 -5.06 -2.19 12.04
C GLU A 167 -5.03 -0.76 12.61
N ILE A 168 -3.89 -0.36 13.18
CA ILE A 168 -3.71 1.01 13.70
C ILE A 168 -3.81 2.03 12.56
N PHE A 169 -3.27 1.72 11.39
CA PHE A 169 -3.33 2.60 10.23
C PHE A 169 -4.79 2.85 9.81
N SER A 170 -5.56 1.77 9.61
CA SER A 170 -6.96 1.84 9.19
C SER A 170 -7.79 2.62 10.19
N ARG A 171 -7.63 2.34 11.49
CA ARG A 171 -8.34 3.04 12.57
C ARG A 171 -7.98 4.51 12.66
N LEU A 172 -6.71 4.88 12.47
CA LEU A 172 -6.31 6.29 12.41
C LEU A 172 -6.92 7.01 11.19
N GLY A 173 -7.02 6.35 10.04
CA GLY A 173 -7.65 6.92 8.85
C GLY A 173 -9.17 7.09 9.03
N LEU A 174 -9.84 6.11 9.64
CA LEU A 174 -11.26 6.22 10.01
C LEU A 174 -11.53 7.33 11.03
N ALA A 175 -10.61 7.51 11.97
CA ALA A 175 -10.70 8.55 12.97
C ALA A 175 -10.53 9.96 12.39
N CYS A 176 -9.82 10.11 11.27
CA CYS A 176 -9.52 11.40 10.66
C CYS A 176 -10.08 11.50 9.21
N PRO A 177 -11.41 11.43 9.01
CA PRO A 177 -12.02 11.31 7.68
C PRO A 177 -11.80 12.56 6.80
N GLY A 178 -11.54 13.71 7.41
CA GLY A 178 -11.35 15.00 6.72
C GLY A 178 -9.97 15.25 6.12
N LEU A 179 -8.96 14.40 6.36
CA LEU A 179 -7.55 14.70 6.03
C LEU A 179 -7.31 15.03 4.56
N LEU A 180 -7.89 14.25 3.63
CA LEU A 180 -7.75 14.52 2.20
C LEU A 180 -8.35 15.88 1.82
N ASN A 181 -9.46 16.27 2.45
CA ASN A 181 -10.14 17.53 2.15
C ASN A 181 -9.39 18.74 2.73
N THR A 182 -8.62 18.55 3.80
CA THR A 182 -7.82 19.60 4.44
C THR A 182 -6.40 19.72 3.88
N GLY A 183 -6.06 18.95 2.84
CA GLY A 183 -4.79 19.08 2.12
C GLY A 183 -3.73 18.02 2.49
N TRP A 184 -4.07 17.04 3.32
CA TRP A 184 -3.14 16.00 3.77
C TRP A 184 -3.37 14.69 3.03
N HIS A 185 -2.30 14.00 2.68
CA HIS A 185 -2.36 12.64 2.14
C HIS A 185 -2.34 11.62 3.30
N PRO A 186 -3.46 10.93 3.61
CA PRO A 186 -3.57 10.10 4.81
C PRO A 186 -2.52 8.99 4.86
N THR A 187 -2.21 8.38 3.71
CA THR A 187 -1.21 7.30 3.65
C THR A 187 0.16 7.76 4.15
N THR A 188 0.61 8.94 3.71
CA THR A 188 1.94 9.43 4.09
C THR A 188 1.94 9.94 5.52
N LEU A 189 0.90 10.68 5.90
CA LEU A 189 0.80 11.33 7.20
C LEU A 189 0.65 10.32 8.34
N LEU A 190 -0.28 9.37 8.19
CA LEU A 190 -0.62 8.40 9.24
C LEU A 190 0.29 7.16 9.18
N GLY A 191 0.82 6.84 8.00
CA GLY A 191 1.66 5.66 7.79
C GLY A 191 2.93 5.66 8.62
N CYS A 192 3.50 6.81 8.98
CA CYS A 192 4.70 6.83 9.82
C CYS A 192 4.41 6.31 11.24
N ILE A 193 3.24 6.63 11.80
CA ILE A 193 2.81 6.18 13.14
C ILE A 193 2.53 4.68 13.10
N ALA A 194 1.77 4.21 12.11
CA ALA A 194 1.46 2.79 11.92
C ALA A 194 2.71 1.94 11.64
N GLY A 195 3.62 2.45 10.80
CA GLY A 195 4.92 1.83 10.56
C GLY A 195 5.75 1.75 11.83
N ALA A 196 5.77 2.80 12.67
CA ALA A 196 6.52 2.78 13.92
C ALA A 196 5.96 1.76 14.92
N ALA A 197 4.64 1.59 14.98
CA ALA A 197 4.01 0.49 15.73
C ALA A 197 4.48 -0.88 15.22
N SER A 198 4.49 -1.07 13.90
CA SER A 198 4.97 -2.31 13.27
C SER A 198 6.44 -2.60 13.59
N SER A 199 7.31 -1.60 13.43
CA SER A 199 8.73 -1.70 13.78
C SER A 199 8.95 -1.97 15.27
N SER A 200 8.14 -1.37 16.14
CA SER A 200 8.20 -1.61 17.60
C SER A 200 7.83 -3.06 17.93
N ALA A 201 6.79 -3.60 17.28
CA ALA A 201 6.40 -5.00 17.41
C ALA A 201 7.49 -5.96 16.90
N VAL A 202 8.15 -5.65 15.78
CA VAL A 202 9.29 -6.44 15.29
C VAL A 202 10.45 -6.40 16.28
N LEU A 203 10.80 -5.21 16.78
CA LEU A 203 11.91 -5.02 17.73
C LEU A 203 11.62 -5.59 19.12
N GLY A 204 10.36 -5.87 19.45
CA GLY A 204 9.95 -6.33 20.78
C GLY A 204 10.10 -5.23 21.83
N LEU A 205 9.75 -3.99 21.49
CA LEU A 205 9.77 -2.87 22.43
C LEU A 205 8.65 -3.03 23.47
N ASP A 206 8.92 -2.56 24.70
CA ASP A 206 7.89 -2.46 25.73
C ASP A 206 6.90 -1.30 25.44
N THR A 207 5.89 -1.15 26.30
CA THR A 207 4.85 -0.13 26.16
C THR A 207 5.43 1.28 26.09
N ASP A 208 6.38 1.64 26.95
CA ASP A 208 6.94 2.99 27.03
C ASP A 208 7.79 3.32 25.78
N ALA A 209 8.66 2.39 25.37
CA ALA A 209 9.47 2.56 24.17
C ALA A 209 8.60 2.56 22.90
N THR A 210 7.53 1.76 22.86
CA THR A 210 6.57 1.76 21.75
C THR A 210 5.81 3.09 21.66
N HIS A 211 5.37 3.63 22.80
CA HIS A 211 4.75 4.97 22.85
C HIS A 211 5.69 6.01 22.25
N HIS A 212 6.95 6.03 22.69
CA HIS A 212 7.92 7.00 22.21
C HIS A 212 8.26 6.80 20.72
N ALA A 213 8.29 5.57 20.22
CA ALA A 213 8.47 5.30 18.80
C ALA A 213 7.36 5.93 17.96
N MET A 214 6.09 5.69 18.33
CA MET A 214 4.93 6.27 17.63
C MET A 214 4.93 7.80 17.72
N ALA A 215 5.29 8.35 18.89
CA ALA A 215 5.38 9.80 19.11
C ALA A 215 6.52 10.48 18.32
N LEU A 216 7.68 9.82 18.18
CA LEU A 216 8.80 10.31 17.36
C LEU A 216 8.51 10.20 15.87
N ALA A 217 7.71 9.22 15.45
CA ALA A 217 7.23 9.13 14.08
C ALA A 217 6.25 10.28 13.76
N TYR A 218 5.36 10.63 14.69
CA TYR A 218 4.50 11.80 14.59
C TYR A 218 5.31 13.11 14.41
N ALA A 219 6.42 13.27 15.12
CA ALA A 219 7.29 14.45 14.98
C ALA A 219 7.92 14.59 13.57
N GLN A 220 7.86 13.55 12.75
CA GLN A 220 8.35 13.51 11.36
C GLN A 220 7.20 13.41 10.34
N ALA A 221 5.94 13.55 10.78
CA ALA A 221 4.76 13.39 9.94
C ALA A 221 4.74 14.46 8.82
N SER A 222 4.43 14.03 7.60
CA SER A 222 4.44 14.87 6.40
C SER A 222 3.46 14.33 5.35
N GLY A 223 3.48 14.89 4.14
CA GLY A 223 2.71 14.38 3.00
C GLY A 223 1.44 15.17 2.74
N THR A 224 1.58 16.27 2.00
CA THR A 224 0.43 17.01 1.47
C THR A 224 -0.17 16.25 0.27
N ASN A 225 -1.42 16.55 -0.09
CA ASN A 225 -2.07 16.03 -1.29
C ASN A 225 -1.71 16.81 -2.57
N GLN A 226 -0.91 17.88 -2.49
CA GLN A 226 -0.48 18.70 -3.64
C GLN A 226 0.08 17.87 -4.81
N PRO A 227 0.92 16.82 -4.59
CA PRO A 227 1.41 15.99 -5.69
C PRO A 227 0.31 15.32 -6.52
N ILE A 228 -0.88 15.09 -5.95
CA ILE A 228 -2.03 14.54 -6.66
C ILE A 228 -2.57 15.57 -7.65
N HIS A 229 -2.67 16.84 -7.24
CA HIS A 229 -3.13 17.94 -8.09
C HIS A 229 -2.16 18.25 -9.23
N ASP A 230 -0.86 18.17 -8.96
CA ASP A 230 0.19 18.48 -9.94
C ASP A 230 0.53 17.29 -10.85
N GLY A 231 0.03 16.08 -10.55
CA GLY A 231 0.47 14.84 -11.20
C GLY A 231 1.94 14.51 -10.93
N ALA A 232 2.50 14.99 -9.82
CA ALA A 232 3.92 14.87 -9.52
C ALA A 232 4.30 13.46 -9.00
N LEU A 233 5.51 13.01 -9.36
CA LEU A 233 6.07 11.73 -8.91
C LEU A 233 6.11 11.59 -7.37
N ALA A 234 6.14 12.72 -6.66
CA ALA A 234 6.13 12.75 -5.19
C ALA A 234 4.94 12.02 -4.56
N LYS A 235 3.79 11.87 -5.26
CA LYS A 235 2.66 11.03 -4.79
C LYS A 235 3.12 9.60 -4.51
N ARG A 236 3.98 9.06 -5.38
CA ARG A 236 4.49 7.67 -5.31
C ARG A 236 5.51 7.50 -4.18
N ILE A 237 6.27 8.55 -3.88
CA ILE A 237 7.37 8.52 -2.88
C ILE A 237 6.85 8.76 -1.45
N GLY A 238 5.68 9.39 -1.29
CA GLY A 238 5.09 9.71 0.02
C GLY A 238 5.12 8.54 1.02
N PRO A 239 4.60 7.35 0.69
CA PRO A 239 4.70 6.15 1.54
C PRO A 239 6.14 5.79 1.94
N GLY A 240 7.12 6.05 1.07
CA GLY A 240 8.54 5.91 1.37
C GLY A 240 9.02 6.83 2.50
N PHE A 241 8.58 8.10 2.53
CA PHE A 241 8.89 8.99 3.65
C PHE A 241 8.27 8.49 4.95
N ALA A 242 7.03 7.98 4.90
CA ALA A 242 6.37 7.40 6.05
C ALA A 242 7.14 6.20 6.61
N ALA A 243 7.52 5.27 5.71
CA ALA A 243 8.27 4.07 6.07
C ALA A 243 9.66 4.38 6.63
N ARG A 244 10.38 5.36 6.07
CA ARG A 244 11.66 5.85 6.60
C ARG A 244 11.50 6.40 8.01
N SER A 245 10.55 7.33 8.20
CA SER A 245 10.31 7.99 9.49
C SER A 245 9.95 6.97 10.59
N ALA A 246 9.16 5.96 10.24
CA ALA A 246 8.77 4.86 11.12
C ALA A 246 9.98 4.07 11.64
N VAL A 247 10.84 3.58 10.74
CA VAL A 247 12.03 2.80 11.10
C VAL A 247 12.97 3.63 11.97
N THR A 248 13.27 4.86 11.57
CA THR A 248 14.12 5.77 12.35
C THR A 248 13.56 6.00 13.76
N ALA A 249 12.26 6.25 13.88
CA ALA A 249 11.62 6.53 15.17
C ALA A 249 11.69 5.35 16.14
N ALA A 250 11.46 4.13 15.67
CA ALA A 250 11.53 2.92 16.50
C ALA A 250 12.96 2.66 17.02
N PHE A 251 13.98 2.88 16.18
CA PHE A 251 15.38 2.72 16.60
C PHE A 251 15.85 3.82 17.58
N LEU A 252 15.36 5.05 17.43
CA LEU A 252 15.61 6.13 18.40
C LEU A 252 14.96 5.84 19.75
N ALA A 253 13.70 5.41 19.76
CA ALA A 253 12.98 5.05 20.99
C ALA A 253 13.62 3.87 21.71
N ARG A 254 14.10 2.86 20.97
CA ARG A 254 14.88 1.73 21.53
C ARG A 254 16.13 2.19 22.29
N ARG A 255 16.67 3.36 21.99
CA ARG A 255 17.82 3.97 22.68
C ARG A 255 17.42 4.99 23.76
N GLY A 256 16.13 5.08 24.09
CA GLY A 256 15.62 5.93 25.16
C GLY A 256 15.35 7.39 24.75
N ILE A 257 15.35 7.70 23.45
CA ILE A 257 14.90 9.03 22.99
C ILE A 257 13.38 9.10 23.16
N THR A 258 12.91 10.15 23.83
CA THR A 258 11.49 10.33 24.16
C THR A 258 10.78 11.22 23.15
N GLY A 259 9.58 10.82 22.71
CA GLY A 259 8.65 11.66 21.96
C GLY A 259 7.55 12.30 22.83
N PRO A 260 6.70 13.17 22.26
CA PRO A 260 5.59 13.81 22.98
C PRO A 260 4.59 12.81 23.58
N THR A 261 4.11 13.08 24.79
CA THR A 261 3.19 12.18 25.51
C THR A 261 1.78 12.17 24.94
N ARG A 262 1.35 13.24 24.25
CA ARG A 262 0.02 13.39 23.64
C ARG A 262 0.12 13.69 22.14
N TYR A 263 0.75 12.78 21.40
CA TYR A 263 0.98 12.95 19.96
C TYR A 263 -0.32 12.85 19.13
N LEU A 264 -1.40 12.28 19.67
CA LEU A 264 -2.71 12.25 19.01
C LEU A 264 -3.64 13.34 19.56
N THR A 265 -3.83 13.32 20.88
CA THR A 265 -4.88 14.07 21.58
C THR A 265 -4.42 15.42 22.12
N GLY A 266 -3.14 15.76 21.98
CA GLY A 266 -2.57 17.01 22.50
C GLY A 266 -3.07 18.25 21.76
N THR A 267 -2.83 19.43 22.32
CA THR A 267 -3.19 20.72 21.69
C THR A 267 -2.47 20.96 20.36
N ALA A 268 -1.29 20.36 20.20
CA ALA A 268 -0.54 20.25 18.95
C ALA A 268 -0.37 18.78 18.53
N GLY A 269 -1.33 17.92 18.89
CA GLY A 269 -1.39 16.52 18.48
C GLY A 269 -2.10 16.35 17.14
N LEU A 270 -2.00 15.15 16.56
CA LEU A 270 -2.52 14.80 15.24
C LEU A 270 -3.96 15.28 15.01
N PHE A 271 -4.84 15.01 15.97
CA PHE A 271 -6.27 15.27 15.85
C PHE A 271 -6.60 16.76 15.74
N GLN A 272 -5.91 17.58 16.54
CA GLN A 272 -6.10 19.01 16.51
C GLN A 272 -5.39 19.65 15.32
N LEU A 273 -4.13 19.27 15.08
CA LEU A 273 -3.25 19.95 14.12
C LEU A 273 -3.57 19.57 12.67
N TYR A 274 -3.75 18.28 12.40
CA TYR A 274 -3.96 17.76 11.05
C TYR A 274 -5.41 17.37 10.80
N GLY A 275 -6.05 16.74 11.79
CA GLY A 275 -7.48 16.40 11.75
C GLY A 275 -8.41 17.62 11.81
N ASN A 276 -7.89 18.82 12.10
CA ASN A 276 -8.66 20.06 12.22
C ASN A 276 -9.86 19.95 13.20
N GLY A 277 -9.74 19.09 14.21
CA GLY A 277 -10.81 18.80 15.18
C GLY A 277 -11.95 17.91 14.65
N ASP A 278 -11.97 17.55 13.36
CA ASP A 278 -12.91 16.57 12.78
C ASP A 278 -12.37 15.15 13.03
N VAL A 279 -12.61 14.66 14.26
CA VAL A 279 -12.08 13.38 14.72
C VAL A 279 -13.14 12.49 15.34
N ARG A 280 -13.12 11.21 14.95
CA ARG A 280 -13.88 10.14 15.59
C ARG A 280 -12.99 9.47 16.64
N ALA A 281 -13.42 9.48 17.90
CA ALA A 281 -12.59 9.10 19.05
C ALA A 281 -12.62 7.60 19.39
N ASP A 282 -13.22 6.77 18.53
CA ASP A 282 -13.51 5.34 18.72
C ASP A 282 -12.39 4.41 18.22
N ILE A 283 -11.16 4.92 18.07
CA ILE A 283 -10.00 4.15 17.57
C ILE A 283 -9.80 2.81 18.30
N LEU A 284 -10.03 2.75 19.61
CA LEU A 284 -9.82 1.53 20.41
C LEU A 284 -11.04 0.61 20.46
N GLU A 285 -12.17 1.02 19.90
CA GLU A 285 -13.41 0.23 19.98
C GLU A 285 -13.26 -1.09 19.22
N ASN A 286 -13.53 -2.20 19.90
CA ASN A 286 -13.40 -3.56 19.34
C ASN A 286 -12.00 -3.92 18.81
N PHE A 287 -10.93 -3.23 19.23
CA PHE A 287 -9.57 -3.59 18.83
C PHE A 287 -9.25 -5.02 19.27
N GLY A 288 -8.79 -5.85 18.33
CA GLY A 288 -8.48 -7.27 18.57
C GLY A 288 -9.69 -8.21 18.46
N LEU A 289 -10.91 -7.67 18.45
CA LEU A 289 -12.15 -8.42 18.20
C LEU A 289 -12.62 -8.27 16.75
N ASP A 290 -12.52 -7.06 16.21
CA ASP A 290 -12.88 -6.73 14.84
C ASP A 290 -11.70 -6.04 14.16
N TRP A 291 -11.27 -6.59 13.03
CA TRP A 291 -10.06 -6.17 12.33
C TRP A 291 -10.39 -5.45 11.03
N GLU A 292 -10.09 -4.15 10.97
CA GLU A 292 -10.20 -3.33 9.75
C GLU A 292 -9.33 -3.85 8.61
N THR A 293 -8.28 -4.61 8.91
CA THR A 293 -7.49 -5.33 7.89
C THR A 293 -8.37 -6.18 6.96
N LEU A 294 -9.43 -6.80 7.49
CA LEU A 294 -10.36 -7.60 6.69
C LEU A 294 -11.22 -6.73 5.75
N ARG A 295 -11.32 -5.42 6.00
CA ARG A 295 -12.09 -4.46 5.19
C ARG A 295 -11.24 -3.74 4.13
N LEU A 296 -9.98 -4.14 3.96
CA LEU A 296 -9.14 -3.67 2.88
C LEU A 296 -9.61 -4.20 1.52
N SER A 297 -9.45 -3.34 0.52
CA SER A 297 -9.66 -3.64 -0.88
C SER A 297 -8.34 -3.94 -1.57
N MET A 298 -8.33 -4.91 -2.48
CA MET A 298 -7.18 -5.22 -3.34
C MET A 298 -7.51 -4.84 -4.78
N LYS A 299 -6.72 -3.95 -5.39
CA LYS A 299 -7.01 -3.43 -6.72
C LYS A 299 -6.83 -4.52 -7.80
N PRO A 300 -7.84 -4.83 -8.63
CA PRO A 300 -7.68 -5.70 -9.80
C PRO A 300 -6.97 -5.02 -10.97
N PHE A 301 -6.98 -3.68 -11.03
CA PHE A 301 -6.41 -2.90 -12.15
C PHE A 301 -5.39 -1.85 -11.65
N PRO A 302 -4.30 -1.59 -12.40
CA PRO A 302 -3.23 -0.64 -12.03
C PRO A 302 -3.60 0.82 -12.33
N CYS A 303 -4.72 1.27 -11.78
CA CYS A 303 -5.27 2.62 -11.97
C CYS A 303 -6.07 3.07 -10.74
N CYS A 304 -6.48 4.35 -10.77
CA CYS A 304 -7.23 4.99 -9.70
C CYS A 304 -8.49 4.19 -9.35
N ARG A 305 -8.70 3.93 -8.06
CA ARG A 305 -9.86 3.19 -7.53
C ARG A 305 -11.20 3.75 -8.02
N CYS A 306 -11.27 5.06 -8.27
CA CYS A 306 -12.47 5.75 -8.79
C CYS A 306 -12.88 5.31 -10.22
N THR A 307 -11.99 4.62 -10.94
CA THR A 307 -12.26 4.10 -12.30
C THR A 307 -12.65 2.62 -12.33
N HIS A 308 -12.59 1.89 -11.21
CA HIS A 308 -12.64 0.43 -11.23
C HIS A 308 -14.00 -0.11 -11.68
N THR A 309 -15.10 0.46 -11.18
CA THR A 309 -16.46 0.10 -11.63
C THR A 309 -16.68 0.38 -13.12
N VAL A 310 -16.09 1.46 -13.62
CA VAL A 310 -16.14 1.82 -15.05
C VAL A 310 -15.31 0.83 -15.88
N THR A 311 -14.15 0.42 -15.38
CA THR A 311 -13.29 -0.57 -16.02
C THR A 311 -14.02 -1.91 -16.14
N GLU A 312 -14.66 -2.38 -15.06
CA GLU A 312 -15.47 -3.60 -15.06
C GLU A 312 -16.64 -3.51 -16.04
N LEU A 313 -17.34 -2.38 -16.10
CA LEU A 313 -18.40 -2.16 -17.07
C LEU A 313 -17.90 -2.30 -18.52
N GLY A 314 -16.68 -1.83 -18.81
CA GLY A 314 -16.03 -2.07 -20.10
C GLY A 314 -15.81 -3.56 -20.39
N GLN A 315 -15.33 -4.32 -19.40
CA GLN A 315 -15.18 -5.78 -19.51
C GLN A 315 -16.54 -6.48 -19.70
N ASN A 316 -17.59 -6.05 -19.00
CA ASN A 316 -18.93 -6.63 -19.13
C ASN A 316 -19.49 -6.42 -20.54
N PHE A 317 -19.45 -5.19 -21.07
CA PHE A 317 -19.87 -4.92 -22.44
C PHE A 317 -19.10 -5.76 -23.46
N ARG A 318 -17.79 -5.91 -23.27
CA ARG A 318 -16.97 -6.77 -24.13
C ARG A 318 -17.41 -8.24 -24.08
N SER A 319 -17.68 -8.76 -22.88
CA SER A 319 -18.14 -10.15 -22.70
C SER A 319 -19.48 -10.42 -23.38
N GLU A 320 -20.28 -9.38 -23.58
CA GLU A 320 -21.56 -9.41 -24.29
C GLU A 320 -21.41 -9.15 -25.80
N GLY A 321 -20.18 -8.98 -26.28
CA GLY A 321 -19.86 -8.88 -27.70
C GLY A 321 -19.87 -7.46 -28.27
N LEU A 322 -20.04 -6.42 -27.46
CA LEU A 322 -19.99 -5.04 -27.94
C LEU A 322 -18.61 -4.67 -28.47
N ARG A 323 -18.54 -4.09 -29.67
CA ARG A 323 -17.30 -3.57 -30.26
C ARG A 323 -17.28 -2.04 -30.28
N ALA A 324 -16.08 -1.49 -30.14
CA ALA A 324 -15.85 -0.04 -30.14
C ALA A 324 -16.33 0.65 -31.44
N ASP A 325 -16.26 -0.03 -32.58
CA ASP A 325 -16.69 0.50 -33.88
C ASP A 325 -18.21 0.61 -34.03
N GLU A 326 -19.00 0.03 -33.11
CA GLU A 326 -20.46 0.16 -33.07
C GLU A 326 -20.93 1.38 -32.28
N ILE A 327 -20.06 1.98 -31.47
CA ILE A 327 -20.39 3.09 -30.57
C ILE A 327 -20.30 4.43 -31.33
N GLU A 328 -21.34 5.25 -31.20
CA GLU A 328 -21.39 6.62 -31.71
C GLU A 328 -20.89 7.62 -30.65
N SER A 329 -21.43 7.53 -29.43
CA SER A 329 -21.08 8.39 -28.30
C SER A 329 -21.39 7.70 -26.97
N GLY A 330 -20.88 8.24 -25.86
CA GLY A 330 -21.13 7.69 -24.54
C GLY A 330 -21.01 8.70 -23.40
N VAL A 331 -21.68 8.40 -22.30
CA VAL A 331 -21.64 9.16 -21.04
C VAL A 331 -21.36 8.19 -19.90
N ILE A 332 -20.35 8.50 -19.11
CA ILE A 332 -20.02 7.84 -17.84
C ILE A 332 -20.54 8.74 -16.73
N GLU A 333 -21.37 8.20 -15.84
CA GLU A 333 -21.94 8.91 -14.70
C GLU A 333 -21.34 8.36 -13.40
N LEU A 334 -20.75 9.25 -12.60
CA LEU A 334 -20.04 8.95 -11.35
C LEU A 334 -20.45 9.91 -10.23
N SER A 335 -19.99 9.69 -9.00
CA SER A 335 -20.12 10.68 -7.91
C SER A 335 -19.33 11.96 -8.21
N ASP A 336 -19.74 13.09 -7.62
CA ASP A 336 -19.04 14.39 -7.77
C ASP A 336 -17.55 14.29 -7.46
N THR A 337 -17.20 13.54 -6.42
CA THR A 337 -15.81 13.33 -6.01
C THR A 337 -15.03 12.57 -7.07
N ASN A 338 -15.59 11.48 -7.61
CA ASN A 338 -14.93 10.72 -8.65
C ASN A 338 -14.79 11.53 -9.94
N VAL A 339 -15.80 12.31 -10.35
CA VAL A 339 -15.72 13.17 -11.55
C VAL A 339 -14.56 14.17 -11.42
N ARG A 340 -14.37 14.79 -10.26
CA ARG A 340 -13.24 15.70 -10.03
C ARG A 340 -11.87 15.04 -10.16
N ILE A 341 -11.77 13.75 -9.84
CA ILE A 341 -10.50 13.01 -9.84
C ILE A 341 -10.23 12.36 -11.21
N VAL A 342 -11.24 11.78 -11.85
CA VAL A 342 -11.07 10.92 -13.04
C VAL A 342 -11.93 11.29 -14.25
N GLY A 343 -12.69 12.38 -14.17
CA GLY A 343 -13.67 12.78 -15.18
C GLY A 343 -13.16 13.77 -16.22
N SER A 344 -11.85 14.07 -16.26
CA SER A 344 -11.27 14.91 -17.30
C SER A 344 -11.47 14.29 -18.69
N GLN A 345 -11.54 15.13 -19.73
CA GLN A 345 -11.63 14.62 -21.10
C GLN A 345 -10.36 13.82 -21.43
N PHE A 346 -10.51 12.62 -21.99
CA PHE A 346 -9.34 11.85 -22.42
C PHE A 346 -8.61 12.54 -23.57
N ASP A 347 -7.29 12.64 -23.46
CA ASP A 347 -6.38 13.26 -24.42
C ASP A 347 -5.25 12.27 -24.73
N PRO A 348 -5.27 11.62 -25.91
CA PRO A 348 -4.21 10.70 -26.32
C PRO A 348 -2.82 11.36 -26.44
N ASN A 349 -2.78 12.69 -26.61
CA ASN A 349 -1.56 13.47 -26.79
C ASN A 349 -1.10 14.15 -25.50
N HIS A 350 -1.71 13.84 -24.35
CA HIS A 350 -1.33 14.41 -23.07
C HIS A 350 0.19 14.24 -22.83
N PRO A 351 0.91 15.28 -22.33
CA PRO A 351 2.36 15.22 -22.13
C PRO A 351 2.78 14.13 -21.13
N GLN A 352 1.85 13.76 -20.22
CA GLN A 352 2.01 12.67 -19.26
C GLN A 352 0.94 11.59 -19.53
N PRO A 353 1.09 10.77 -20.59
CA PRO A 353 0.01 9.89 -21.06
C PRO A 353 -0.32 8.76 -20.07
N THR A 354 0.68 8.21 -19.39
CA THR A 354 0.50 7.14 -18.39
C THR A 354 -0.32 7.60 -17.20
N VAL A 355 0.04 8.73 -16.58
CA VAL A 355 -0.70 9.27 -15.42
C VAL A 355 -2.10 9.68 -15.84
N HIS A 356 -2.25 10.33 -17.00
CA HIS A 356 -3.57 10.69 -17.54
C HIS A 356 -4.46 9.46 -17.66
N ALA A 357 -3.96 8.39 -18.29
CA ALA A 357 -4.70 7.14 -18.45
C ALA A 357 -5.07 6.46 -17.12
N GLN A 358 -4.17 6.44 -16.13
CA GLN A 358 -4.42 5.85 -14.80
C GLN A 358 -5.52 6.60 -14.01
N PHE A 359 -5.76 7.87 -14.34
CA PHE A 359 -6.74 8.73 -13.70
C PHE A 359 -7.82 9.19 -14.70
N ASN A 360 -8.21 8.35 -15.67
CA ASN A 360 -9.24 8.71 -16.64
C ASN A 360 -10.28 7.61 -16.82
N ALA A 361 -11.54 7.91 -16.51
CA ALA A 361 -12.65 6.96 -16.59
C ALA A 361 -12.94 6.52 -18.03
N ALA A 362 -12.89 7.45 -18.99
CA ALA A 362 -13.16 7.14 -20.39
C ALA A 362 -12.09 6.22 -21.00
N TYR A 363 -10.82 6.48 -20.68
CA TYR A 363 -9.71 5.63 -21.12
C TYR A 363 -9.83 4.21 -20.57
N THR A 364 -10.01 4.08 -19.26
CA THR A 364 -10.09 2.76 -18.59
C THR A 364 -11.28 1.95 -19.08
N PHE A 365 -12.43 2.60 -19.33
CA PHE A 365 -13.58 1.99 -20.01
C PHE A 365 -13.21 1.44 -21.39
N ALA A 366 -12.63 2.28 -22.25
CA ALA A 366 -12.33 1.92 -23.62
C ALA A 366 -11.26 0.83 -23.71
N ASN A 367 -10.22 0.89 -22.86
CA ASN A 367 -9.19 -0.13 -22.81
C ASN A 367 -9.75 -1.49 -22.34
N ALA A 368 -10.60 -1.49 -21.32
CA ALA A 368 -11.27 -2.70 -20.86
C ALA A 368 -12.21 -3.29 -21.94
N LEU A 369 -12.93 -2.45 -22.68
CA LEU A 369 -13.77 -2.88 -23.79
C LEU A 369 -12.95 -3.51 -24.92
N ASP A 370 -11.74 -3.00 -25.20
CA ASP A 370 -10.83 -3.55 -26.21
C ASP A 370 -10.18 -4.86 -25.76
N ARG A 371 -9.47 -4.83 -24.62
CA ARG A 371 -8.58 -5.90 -24.17
C ARG A 371 -9.30 -7.00 -23.38
N GLY A 372 -10.35 -6.65 -22.63
CA GLY A 372 -11.03 -7.55 -21.71
C GLY A 372 -10.27 -7.86 -20.42
N VAL A 373 -8.93 -7.83 -20.43
CA VAL A 373 -8.06 -7.87 -19.25
C VAL A 373 -7.24 -6.58 -19.23
N VAL A 374 -7.07 -5.98 -18.06
CA VAL A 374 -6.36 -4.70 -17.90
C VAL A 374 -5.15 -4.92 -17.00
N GLY A 375 -3.96 -4.78 -17.57
CA GLY A 375 -2.68 -4.99 -16.89
C GLY A 375 -1.80 -3.74 -16.84
N ILE A 376 -0.59 -3.87 -16.30
CA ILE A 376 0.36 -2.74 -16.12
C ILE A 376 0.73 -2.12 -17.48
N ASP A 377 1.01 -2.96 -18.47
CA ASP A 377 1.47 -2.53 -19.80
C ASP A 377 0.41 -1.74 -20.59
N ASP A 378 -0.87 -1.87 -20.24
CA ASP A 378 -1.93 -1.10 -20.88
C ASP A 378 -1.78 0.40 -20.60
N PHE A 379 -1.15 0.80 -19.49
CA PHE A 379 -0.92 2.20 -19.15
C PHE A 379 0.41 2.75 -19.70
N SER A 380 1.15 1.97 -20.49
CA SER A 380 2.36 2.46 -21.16
C SER A 380 2.02 3.58 -22.15
N ALA A 381 2.95 4.50 -22.38
CA ALA A 381 2.74 5.61 -23.32
C ALA A 381 2.40 5.13 -24.74
N GLU A 382 2.86 3.93 -25.12
CA GLU A 382 2.52 3.28 -26.38
C GLU A 382 1.08 2.74 -26.36
N SER A 383 0.72 1.97 -25.34
CA SER A 383 -0.61 1.38 -25.18
C SER A 383 -1.72 2.43 -25.09
N VAL A 384 -1.46 3.56 -24.41
CA VAL A 384 -2.39 4.68 -24.28
C VAL A 384 -2.67 5.37 -25.63
N ARG A 385 -1.73 5.32 -26.56
CA ARG A 385 -1.82 5.97 -27.89
C ARG A 385 -2.34 5.05 -28.99
N ARG A 386 -2.73 3.81 -28.67
CA ARG A 386 -3.26 2.87 -29.66
C ARG A 386 -4.54 3.43 -30.31
N PRO A 387 -4.72 3.30 -31.63
CA PRO A 387 -5.95 3.72 -32.30
C PRO A 387 -7.22 3.07 -31.71
N ALA A 388 -7.12 1.86 -31.18
CA ALA A 388 -8.23 1.10 -30.60
C ALA A 388 -8.92 1.79 -29.40
N VAL A 389 -8.20 2.66 -28.68
CA VAL A 389 -8.72 3.38 -27.49
C VAL A 389 -8.91 4.87 -27.74
N ALA A 390 -8.51 5.40 -28.90
CA ALA A 390 -8.59 6.83 -29.21
C ALA A 390 -10.02 7.40 -29.15
N TRP A 391 -11.02 6.56 -29.38
CA TRP A 391 -12.44 6.93 -29.29
C TRP A 391 -12.91 7.25 -27.87
N ALA A 392 -12.14 6.90 -26.82
CA ALA A 392 -12.41 7.35 -25.45
C ALA A 392 -12.53 8.88 -25.35
N SER A 393 -11.86 9.63 -26.23
CA SER A 393 -12.00 11.09 -26.36
C SER A 393 -13.40 11.55 -26.75
N LYS A 394 -14.33 10.66 -27.11
CA LYS A 394 -15.74 10.94 -27.41
C LYS A 394 -16.70 10.61 -26.26
N VAL A 395 -16.17 10.04 -25.17
CA VAL A 395 -16.95 9.67 -23.99
C VAL A 395 -16.78 10.77 -22.95
N SER A 396 -17.89 11.35 -22.49
CA SER A 396 -17.86 12.34 -21.41
C SER A 396 -18.07 11.67 -20.07
N THR A 397 -17.54 12.28 -19.00
CA THR A 397 -17.78 11.85 -17.62
C THR A 397 -18.50 12.97 -16.88
N VAL A 398 -19.63 12.67 -16.24
CA VAL A 398 -20.50 13.67 -15.59
C VAL A 398 -20.96 13.20 -14.21
N PRO A 399 -21.36 14.12 -13.31
CA PRO A 399 -21.95 13.73 -12.04
C PRO A 399 -23.32 13.06 -12.21
N ALA A 400 -23.55 11.99 -11.46
CA ALA A 400 -24.85 11.35 -11.32
C ALA A 400 -25.64 12.01 -10.18
N ALA A 401 -26.75 12.69 -10.51
CA ALA A 401 -27.57 13.39 -9.51
C ALA A 401 -28.25 12.45 -8.49
N ASP A 402 -28.38 11.16 -8.82
CA ASP A 402 -29.01 10.11 -8.02
C ASP A 402 -28.01 9.27 -7.19
N MET A 403 -26.70 9.61 -7.22
CA MET A 403 -25.66 8.90 -6.47
C MET A 403 -25.13 9.74 -5.30
N ASN A 404 -24.63 9.07 -4.26
CA ASN A 404 -23.96 9.76 -3.16
C ASN A 404 -22.71 10.52 -3.71
N PRO A 405 -22.56 11.83 -3.44
CA PRO A 405 -21.53 12.68 -4.05
C PRO A 405 -20.09 12.33 -3.63
N SER A 406 -19.92 11.54 -2.58
CA SER A 406 -18.62 11.14 -2.03
C SER A 406 -18.32 9.65 -2.17
N ALA A 407 -19.25 8.86 -2.72
CA ALA A 407 -19.08 7.42 -2.85
C ALA A 407 -18.13 7.04 -4.00
N VAL A 408 -17.41 5.93 -3.84
CA VAL A 408 -16.49 5.40 -4.87
C VAL A 408 -17.25 4.55 -5.90
N ALA A 409 -18.31 3.86 -5.48
CA ALA A 409 -19.31 3.20 -6.32
C ALA A 409 -20.71 3.75 -5.97
N PRO A 410 -21.72 3.63 -6.85
CA PRO A 410 -21.73 2.95 -8.15
C PRO A 410 -21.11 3.77 -9.31
N ALA A 411 -21.08 3.16 -10.50
CA ALA A 411 -20.92 3.86 -11.78
C ALA A 411 -22.03 3.46 -12.75
N ARG A 412 -22.41 4.37 -13.65
CA ARG A 412 -23.36 4.11 -14.74
C ARG A 412 -22.74 4.51 -16.08
N VAL A 413 -22.87 3.66 -17.08
CA VAL A 413 -22.39 3.92 -18.45
C VAL A 413 -23.57 3.87 -19.40
N ARG A 414 -23.76 4.94 -20.18
CA ARG A 414 -24.76 5.06 -21.24
C ARG A 414 -24.05 5.20 -22.58
N LEU A 415 -24.37 4.33 -23.53
CA LEU A 415 -23.78 4.35 -24.87
C LEU A 415 -24.89 4.51 -25.91
N ARG A 416 -24.66 5.36 -26.89
CA ARG A 416 -25.45 5.43 -28.11
C ARG A 416 -24.71 4.68 -29.22
N LEU A 417 -25.39 3.73 -29.84
CA LEU A 417 -24.84 2.95 -30.95
C LEU A 417 -25.18 3.61 -32.29
N LYS A 418 -24.36 3.34 -33.31
CA LYS A 418 -24.54 3.88 -34.67
C LYS A 418 -25.84 3.42 -35.36
N ASN A 419 -26.47 2.36 -34.88
CA ASN A 419 -27.77 1.88 -35.34
C ASN A 419 -28.95 2.60 -34.67
N GLY A 420 -28.69 3.55 -33.77
CA GLY A 420 -29.68 4.32 -33.02
C GLY A 420 -30.10 3.71 -31.68
N ASN A 421 -29.67 2.48 -31.34
CA ASN A 421 -29.97 1.87 -30.05
C ASN A 421 -29.16 2.51 -28.92
N GLU A 422 -29.72 2.47 -27.71
CA GLU A 422 -29.04 2.89 -26.49
C GLU A 422 -28.80 1.70 -25.56
N LEU A 423 -27.60 1.63 -25.00
CA LEU A 423 -27.23 0.67 -23.96
C LEU A 423 -26.95 1.40 -22.66
N VAL A 424 -27.48 0.88 -21.55
CA VAL A 424 -27.23 1.42 -20.22
C VAL A 424 -26.89 0.29 -19.26
N LYS A 425 -25.80 0.45 -18.51
CA LYS A 425 -25.44 -0.45 -17.41
C LYS A 425 -25.04 0.32 -16.17
N VAL A 426 -25.29 -0.28 -15.01
CA VAL A 426 -24.92 0.25 -13.69
C VAL A 426 -24.21 -0.85 -12.92
N LEU A 427 -23.10 -0.52 -12.26
CA LEU A 427 -22.40 -1.44 -11.38
C LEU A 427 -22.30 -0.82 -9.99
N TRP A 428 -22.75 -1.56 -8.97
CA TRP A 428 -22.89 -1.09 -7.59
C TRP A 428 -21.78 -1.53 -6.65
N THR A 429 -21.09 -2.60 -6.99
CA THR A 429 -19.96 -3.14 -6.22
C THR A 429 -18.67 -2.95 -7.01
N ILE A 430 -17.54 -2.96 -6.31
CA ILE A 430 -16.22 -2.81 -6.92
C ILE A 430 -15.46 -4.12 -6.75
N LYS A 431 -14.96 -4.70 -7.83
CA LYS A 431 -14.09 -5.88 -7.74
C LYS A 431 -12.87 -5.58 -6.87
N GLY A 432 -12.55 -6.54 -6.02
CA GLY A 432 -11.53 -6.44 -4.99
C GLY A 432 -11.97 -5.72 -3.71
N SER A 433 -13.19 -5.19 -3.60
CA SER A 433 -13.71 -4.70 -2.32
C SER A 433 -14.08 -5.84 -1.36
N PRO A 434 -14.29 -5.57 -0.06
CA PRO A 434 -14.74 -6.59 0.89
C PRO A 434 -16.02 -7.33 0.45
N GLU A 435 -16.92 -6.63 -0.25
CA GLU A 435 -18.18 -7.17 -0.77
C GLU A 435 -18.02 -7.97 -2.09
N ASN A 436 -16.90 -7.81 -2.81
CA ASN A 436 -16.62 -8.50 -4.06
C ASN A 436 -15.12 -8.81 -4.20
N ARG A 437 -14.60 -9.66 -3.31
CA ARG A 437 -13.16 -9.94 -3.21
C ARG A 437 -12.57 -10.54 -4.49
N LEU A 438 -11.27 -10.36 -4.66
CA LEU A 438 -10.48 -11.19 -5.56
C LEU A 438 -10.42 -12.61 -5.00
N THR A 439 -10.53 -13.60 -5.87
CA THR A 439 -10.24 -15.00 -5.55
C THR A 439 -8.74 -15.20 -5.38
N VAL A 440 -8.34 -16.25 -4.68
CA VAL A 440 -6.90 -16.58 -4.51
C VAL A 440 -6.20 -16.74 -5.85
N ASP A 441 -6.87 -17.31 -6.86
CA ASP A 441 -6.31 -17.49 -8.20
C ASP A 441 -6.13 -16.15 -8.92
N GLU A 442 -7.07 -15.22 -8.80
CA GLU A 442 -6.93 -13.85 -9.33
C GLU A 442 -5.75 -13.11 -8.68
N ILE A 443 -5.54 -13.29 -7.37
CA ILE A 443 -4.41 -12.67 -6.65
C ILE A 443 -3.08 -13.29 -7.10
N ARG A 444 -3.01 -14.62 -7.25
CA ARG A 444 -1.83 -15.32 -7.77
C ARG A 444 -1.50 -14.91 -9.20
N ALA A 445 -2.53 -14.78 -10.05
CA ALA A 445 -2.37 -14.31 -11.43
C ALA A 445 -1.84 -12.88 -11.47
N LYS A 446 -2.48 -11.95 -10.70
CA LYS A 446 -2.00 -10.57 -10.56
C LYS A 446 -0.55 -10.52 -10.11
N PHE A 447 -0.20 -11.28 -9.07
CA PHE A 447 1.16 -11.37 -8.54
C PHE A 447 2.16 -11.83 -9.60
N ALA A 448 1.86 -12.93 -10.29
CA ALA A 448 2.71 -13.46 -11.35
C ALA A 448 2.89 -12.46 -12.50
N ASP A 449 1.82 -11.80 -12.93
CA ASP A 449 1.85 -10.81 -14.00
C ASP A 449 2.72 -9.60 -13.63
N CYS A 450 2.65 -9.13 -12.39
CA CYS A 450 3.55 -8.07 -11.91
C CYS A 450 5.02 -8.50 -11.99
N LEU A 451 5.36 -9.71 -11.52
CA LEU A 451 6.73 -10.21 -11.51
C LEU A 451 7.28 -10.51 -12.91
N ARG A 452 6.44 -11.01 -13.82
CA ARG A 452 6.79 -11.18 -15.25
C ARG A 452 7.01 -9.83 -15.91
N TYR A 453 6.13 -8.86 -15.67
CA TYR A 453 6.25 -7.52 -16.24
C TYR A 453 7.49 -6.77 -15.72
N GLY A 454 7.76 -6.86 -14.42
CA GLY A 454 8.85 -6.13 -13.78
C GLY A 454 10.23 -6.74 -14.04
N PHE A 455 10.34 -8.06 -13.91
CA PHE A 455 11.62 -8.77 -13.88
C PHE A 455 11.78 -9.85 -14.93
N GLY A 456 10.75 -10.18 -15.71
CA GLY A 456 10.80 -11.35 -16.60
C GLY A 456 10.89 -12.68 -15.84
N SER A 457 10.32 -12.72 -14.63
CA SER A 457 10.43 -13.85 -13.70
C SER A 457 9.95 -15.18 -14.31
N SER A 458 10.64 -16.28 -13.99
CA SER A 458 10.22 -17.63 -14.35
C SER A 458 9.06 -18.14 -13.47
N GLU A 459 8.23 -19.06 -13.99
CA GLU A 459 7.17 -19.73 -13.21
C GLU A 459 7.73 -20.35 -11.92
N ARG A 460 8.90 -21.01 -12.00
CA ARG A 460 9.52 -21.65 -10.84
C ARG A 460 9.83 -20.68 -9.72
N SER A 461 10.39 -19.50 -10.04
CA SER A 461 10.69 -18.47 -9.04
C SER A 461 9.42 -17.82 -8.48
N ILE A 462 8.39 -17.67 -9.30
CA ILE A 462 7.08 -17.15 -8.88
C ILE A 462 6.44 -18.12 -7.89
N ASP A 463 6.35 -19.41 -8.24
CA ASP A 463 5.77 -20.46 -7.40
C ASP A 463 6.52 -20.62 -6.07
N ASP A 464 7.86 -20.55 -6.08
CA ASP A 464 8.67 -20.58 -4.87
C ASP A 464 8.29 -19.43 -3.93
N LEU A 465 8.24 -18.19 -4.44
CA LEU A 465 7.87 -17.04 -3.61
C LEU A 465 6.42 -17.12 -3.11
N ILE A 466 5.46 -17.58 -3.95
CA ILE A 466 4.08 -17.81 -3.50
C ILE A 466 4.05 -18.79 -2.32
N ASN A 467 4.79 -19.90 -2.42
CA ASN A 467 4.86 -20.90 -1.36
C ASN A 467 5.44 -20.29 -0.08
N GLN A 468 6.58 -19.57 -0.16
CA GLN A 468 7.20 -18.95 1.02
C GLN A 468 6.24 -17.98 1.74
N VAL A 469 5.49 -17.17 0.99
CA VAL A 469 4.56 -16.18 1.57
C VAL A 469 3.32 -16.85 2.15
N THR A 470 2.74 -17.82 1.44
CA THR A 470 1.50 -18.50 1.88
C THR A 470 1.73 -19.49 3.03
N THR A 471 2.98 -19.86 3.34
CA THR A 471 3.33 -20.68 4.51
C THR A 471 4.07 -19.89 5.60
N LEU A 472 3.93 -18.56 5.63
CA LEU A 472 4.59 -17.69 6.62
C LEU A 472 4.39 -18.13 8.07
N GLU A 473 3.23 -18.68 8.45
CA GLU A 473 2.99 -19.15 9.82
C GLU A 473 4.02 -20.18 10.31
N GLY A 474 4.52 -21.03 9.41
CA GLY A 474 5.58 -22.01 9.71
C GLY A 474 7.00 -21.50 9.45
N CYS A 475 7.16 -20.25 9.01
CA CYS A 475 8.46 -19.72 8.63
C CYS A 475 9.29 -19.35 9.87
N THR A 476 10.44 -19.97 10.03
CA THR A 476 11.35 -19.73 11.16
C THR A 476 12.27 -18.52 10.97
N ASP A 477 12.45 -18.08 9.72
CA ASP A 477 13.35 -16.96 9.38
C ASP A 477 12.82 -16.24 8.13
N LEU A 478 12.36 -15.00 8.33
CA LEU A 478 11.79 -14.15 7.30
C LEU A 478 12.77 -13.83 6.16
N GLU A 479 14.08 -13.94 6.38
CA GLU A 479 15.09 -13.74 5.34
C GLU A 479 14.87 -14.69 4.13
N LYS A 480 14.28 -15.86 4.35
CA LYS A 480 13.91 -16.82 3.28
C LYS A 480 12.93 -16.21 2.26
N VAL A 481 12.00 -15.37 2.71
CA VAL A 481 11.04 -14.67 1.82
C VAL A 481 11.77 -13.63 0.99
N ILE A 482 12.69 -12.89 1.60
CA ILE A 482 13.48 -11.85 0.91
C ILE A 482 14.41 -12.50 -0.13
N GLN A 483 15.04 -13.62 0.20
CA GLN A 483 15.84 -14.40 -0.74
C GLN A 483 15.00 -15.02 -1.86
N ALA A 484 13.78 -15.48 -1.58
CA ALA A 484 12.85 -15.96 -2.61
C ALA A 484 12.45 -14.84 -3.56
N PHE A 485 12.17 -13.64 -3.04
CA PHE A 485 11.97 -12.45 -3.86
C PHE A 485 13.20 -12.10 -4.69
N ALA A 486 14.40 -12.17 -4.12
CA ALA A 486 15.63 -11.90 -4.87
C ALA A 486 15.79 -12.82 -6.09
N ARG A 487 15.36 -14.09 -5.99
CA ARG A 487 15.40 -15.07 -7.10
C ARG A 487 14.45 -14.75 -8.24
N THR A 488 13.40 -13.94 -8.03
CA THR A 488 12.48 -13.56 -9.11
C THR A 488 13.12 -12.53 -10.05
N ARG A 489 14.18 -11.84 -9.63
CA ARG A 489 14.90 -10.86 -10.48
C ARG A 489 15.80 -11.51 -11.53
N SER A 490 16.11 -12.80 -11.38
CA SER A 490 17.08 -13.50 -12.21
C SER A 490 16.45 -14.02 -13.49
N SER A 491 16.76 -13.36 -14.62
CA SER A 491 16.75 -13.96 -15.97
C SER A 491 18.18 -14.25 -16.41
#